data_AF-A0A833GJQ6-F1
#
_entry.id   AF-A0A833GJQ6-F1
#
_cell.length_a   1.000
_cell.length_b   1.000
_cell.length_c   1.000
_cell.angle_alpha   90.00
_cell.angle_beta   90.00
_cell.angle_gamma   90.00
#
_symmetry.space_group_name_H-M   'P 1'
#
loop_
_entity.id
_entity.type
_entity.pdbx_description
1 polymer ?
#
loop_
_entity_poly.entity_id
_entity_poly.type
_entity_poly.pdbx_seq_one_letter_code
_entity_poly.pdbx_strand_id
1 'polypeptide(L)'
;MSTRIDPRAWWCGIAVCVLQAGPALAQVPNAPAHPLDEPAALKAAFAGRIGRSAELVEFRLGEHHASLLVQQGADFDRYEALPGQPMPTGEPVKAAAVDCRGRLAFAALDAATGARLLRQARAIAAANGYDEPATITLSAGMMCEAMGWRVVLTGAGNLEAQLHLFWPPDGSRGKAREFSADAWHTRDIARLLEGAAPAAPAAPVAAPVELAGDGRTRDFLRDIAGDLARLQAQLGAELAFKRIGFDAQQLSVDLLQDARAKRVSTWLVDRDGKLSLWREADAIAFDCNRPFTRNDFPFAQLPTLVAAAPGLIEAMPGAVVKDVAIRRSGLCGKPHVYVQVEDARGYGNVEYDQRGRLVSARVQ
;
A
#
# COMPACT_ATOMS: atom_id res chain seq x y z
N MET A 1 68.51 -32.97 58.71
CA MET A 1 68.39 -34.37 58.22
C MET A 1 66.99 -34.82 58.59
N SER A 2 66.05 -35.12 57.71
CA SER A 2 66.02 -35.94 56.50
C SER A 2 64.94 -37.00 56.72
N THR A 3 63.85 -36.87 55.96
CA THR A 3 63.06 -37.93 55.30
C THR A 3 62.37 -39.01 56.15
N ARG A 4 61.03 -39.08 56.01
CA ARG A 4 60.23 -40.06 55.23
C ARG A 4 58.75 -39.82 55.60
N ILE A 5 57.73 -39.91 54.75
CA ILE A 5 57.34 -40.96 53.81
C ILE A 5 56.44 -40.32 52.71
N ASP A 6 56.56 -40.79 51.47
CA ASP A 6 55.61 -40.60 50.36
C ASP A 6 54.79 -41.91 50.25
N PRO A 7 53.47 -41.89 49.95
CA PRO A 7 53.09 -42.06 48.53
C PRO A 7 51.76 -41.38 48.10
N ARG A 8 51.82 -40.71 46.95
CA ARG A 8 50.85 -40.73 45.82
C ARG A 8 49.38 -41.13 46.11
N ALA A 9 48.48 -40.15 45.97
CA ALA A 9 47.16 -40.35 45.37
C ALA A 9 46.73 -39.09 44.61
N TRP A 10 46.48 -39.27 43.31
CA TRP A 10 46.01 -38.30 42.32
C TRP A 10 44.82 -37.46 42.78
N TRP A 11 44.98 -36.15 42.78
CA TRP A 11 43.92 -35.17 42.59
C TRP A 11 44.44 -34.13 41.59
N CYS A 12 43.82 -34.02 40.41
CA CYS A 12 43.91 -32.83 39.58
C CYS A 12 42.51 -32.50 39.08
N GLY A 13 42.05 -31.35 39.56
CA GLY A 13 40.71 -30.86 39.43
C GLY A 13 40.38 -30.37 38.02
N ILE A 14 39.10 -30.47 37.74
CA ILE A 14 38.39 -29.86 36.62
C ILE A 14 38.63 -28.34 36.68
N ALA A 15 39.40 -27.82 35.72
CA ALA A 15 39.51 -26.38 35.50
C ALA A 15 38.30 -25.94 34.67
N VAL A 16 37.39 -25.21 35.31
CA VAL A 16 36.28 -24.51 34.66
C VAL A 16 36.87 -23.39 33.80
N CYS A 17 36.84 -23.57 32.49
CA CYS A 17 37.09 -22.49 31.53
C CYS A 17 35.94 -21.48 31.61
N VAL A 18 36.15 -20.40 32.38
CA VAL A 18 35.32 -19.19 32.30
C VAL A 18 35.69 -18.47 31.01
N LEU A 19 34.90 -18.71 29.95
CA LEU A 19 34.88 -17.85 28.77
C LEU A 19 34.30 -16.49 29.19
N GLN A 20 35.16 -15.50 29.32
CA GLN A 20 34.77 -14.09 29.38
C GLN A 20 34.20 -13.68 28.02
N ALA A 21 32.89 -13.83 27.85
CA ALA A 21 32.15 -13.11 26.84
C ALA A 21 32.08 -11.64 27.28
N GLY A 22 32.97 -10.80 26.73
CA GLY A 22 32.76 -9.35 26.78
C GLY A 22 31.44 -9.01 26.06
N PRO A 23 30.72 -7.96 26.47
CA PRO A 23 29.55 -7.51 25.73
C PRO A 23 30.05 -6.96 24.39
N ALA A 24 29.98 -7.78 23.34
CA ALA A 24 29.98 -7.25 21.99
C ALA A 24 28.76 -6.32 21.92
N LEU A 25 29.00 -5.01 21.87
CA LEU A 25 28.01 -4.05 21.39
C LEU A 25 27.49 -4.65 20.08
N ALA A 26 26.27 -5.19 20.09
CA ALA A 26 25.68 -5.82 18.92
C ALA A 26 25.67 -4.76 17.82
N GLN A 27 26.58 -4.90 16.85
CA GLN A 27 26.63 -3.98 15.72
C GLN A 27 25.26 -4.04 15.06
N VAL A 28 24.62 -2.88 14.95
CA VAL A 28 23.35 -2.77 14.23
C VAL A 28 23.61 -3.29 12.81
N PRO A 29 22.87 -4.31 12.34
CA PRO A 29 23.10 -4.81 10.98
C PRO A 29 22.86 -3.68 9.98
N ASN A 30 23.72 -3.57 8.97
CA ASN A 30 23.55 -2.62 7.88
C ASN A 30 22.83 -3.28 6.71
N ALA A 31 21.93 -2.55 6.06
CA ALA A 31 21.43 -2.95 4.75
C ALA A 31 22.55 -2.76 3.70
N PRO A 32 22.67 -3.66 2.70
CA PRO A 32 23.65 -3.48 1.62
C PRO A 32 23.35 -2.22 0.81
N ALA A 33 24.37 -1.62 0.22
CA ALA A 33 24.23 -0.44 -0.65
C ALA A 33 23.48 -0.78 -1.95
N HIS A 34 23.60 -2.03 -2.42
CA HIS A 34 22.98 -2.51 -3.65
C HIS A 34 22.12 -3.77 -3.36
N PRO A 35 20.90 -3.62 -2.82
CA PRO A 35 20.08 -4.75 -2.36
C PRO A 35 19.73 -5.77 -3.46
N LEU A 36 19.70 -5.35 -4.73
CA LEU A 36 19.42 -6.24 -5.87
C LEU A 36 20.64 -7.05 -6.34
N ASP A 37 21.84 -6.60 -5.98
CA ASP A 37 23.11 -7.27 -6.28
C ASP A 37 23.63 -8.07 -5.09
N GLU A 38 23.23 -7.67 -3.87
CA GLU A 38 23.58 -8.32 -2.61
C GLU A 38 22.34 -8.85 -1.83
N PRO A 39 21.45 -9.63 -2.45
CA PRO A 39 20.20 -10.06 -1.82
C PRO A 39 20.40 -10.95 -0.59
N ALA A 40 21.52 -11.70 -0.53
CA ALA A 40 21.89 -12.51 0.62
C ALA A 40 22.27 -11.64 1.83
N ALA A 41 23.02 -10.55 1.62
CA ALA A 41 23.37 -9.60 2.66
C ALA A 41 22.13 -8.87 3.19
N LEU A 42 21.21 -8.49 2.31
CA LEU A 42 19.92 -7.91 2.70
C LEU A 42 19.10 -8.87 3.58
N LYS A 43 18.98 -10.14 3.17
CA LYS A 43 18.29 -11.16 3.98
C LYS A 43 18.95 -11.33 5.35
N ALA A 44 20.29 -11.35 5.41
CA ALA A 44 21.03 -11.44 6.66
C ALA A 44 20.80 -10.22 7.57
N ALA A 45 20.73 -9.01 7.01
CA ALA A 45 20.43 -7.78 7.75
C ALA A 45 19.04 -7.84 8.41
N PHE A 46 18.02 -8.28 7.66
CA PHE A 46 16.69 -8.53 8.22
C PHE A 46 16.71 -9.64 9.29
N ALA A 47 17.42 -10.74 9.05
CA ALA A 47 17.54 -11.83 10.01
C ALA A 47 18.14 -11.37 11.34
N GLY A 48 19.24 -10.59 11.27
CA GLY A 48 19.88 -10.00 12.45
C GLY A 48 18.97 -9.03 13.19
N ARG A 49 18.14 -8.27 12.46
CA ARG A 49 17.19 -7.31 13.03
C ARG A 49 15.99 -7.97 13.70
N ILE A 50 15.51 -9.09 13.16
CA ILE A 50 14.40 -9.89 13.69
C ILE A 50 14.85 -10.67 14.93
N GLY A 51 16.05 -11.26 14.87
CA GLY A 51 16.69 -11.97 15.99
C GLY A 51 16.02 -13.27 16.44
N ARG A 52 14.98 -13.75 15.74
CA ARG A 52 14.19 -14.95 16.10
C ARG A 52 13.51 -15.58 14.89
N SER A 53 12.86 -16.74 15.07
CA SER A 53 12.01 -17.34 14.04
C SER A 53 10.78 -16.47 13.78
N ALA A 54 10.43 -16.27 12.51
CA ALA A 54 9.26 -15.51 12.12
C ALA A 54 8.62 -16.08 10.84
N GLU A 55 7.31 -15.89 10.73
CA GLU A 55 6.57 -16.20 9.50
C GLU A 55 6.51 -14.96 8.62
N LEU A 56 7.04 -15.06 7.40
CA LEU A 56 6.93 -14.02 6.40
C LEU A 56 5.49 -13.91 5.90
N VAL A 57 4.98 -12.68 5.86
CA VAL A 57 3.67 -12.32 5.31
C VAL A 57 3.83 -11.57 4.00
N GLU A 58 4.71 -10.55 3.99
CA GLU A 58 5.04 -9.77 2.80
C GLU A 58 6.53 -9.44 2.78
N PHE A 59 7.16 -9.54 1.62
CA PHE A 59 8.47 -8.97 1.36
C PHE A 59 8.43 -8.13 0.10
N ARG A 60 8.74 -6.85 0.21
CA ARG A 60 8.88 -5.94 -0.92
C ARG A 60 10.36 -5.65 -1.13
N LEU A 61 10.83 -5.87 -2.35
CA LEU A 61 12.22 -5.70 -2.74
C LEU A 61 12.31 -4.69 -3.88
N GLY A 62 13.17 -3.68 -3.70
CA GLY A 62 13.49 -2.68 -4.70
C GLY A 62 14.91 -2.17 -4.54
N GLU A 63 15.30 -1.29 -5.47
CA GLU A 63 16.64 -0.72 -5.52
C GLU A 63 16.91 0.31 -4.43
N HIS A 64 15.89 1.12 -4.11
CA HIS A 64 15.99 2.22 -3.15
C HIS A 64 15.36 1.92 -1.79
N HIS A 65 14.64 0.81 -1.67
CA HIS A 65 13.92 0.44 -0.46
C HIS A 65 13.54 -1.05 -0.49
N ALA A 66 13.66 -1.70 0.67
CA ALA A 66 13.09 -3.01 0.91
C ALA A 66 12.33 -3.02 2.23
N SER A 67 11.19 -3.73 2.28
CA SER A 67 10.40 -3.87 3.50
C SER A 67 9.94 -5.29 3.70
N LEU A 68 9.84 -5.69 4.96
CA LEU A 68 9.45 -7.01 5.40
C LEU A 68 8.30 -6.88 6.41
N LEU A 69 7.22 -7.61 6.19
CA LEU A 69 6.16 -7.82 7.17
C LEU A 69 6.21 -9.26 7.63
N VAL A 70 6.42 -9.47 8.93
CA VAL A 70 6.48 -10.80 9.53
C VAL A 70 5.49 -10.91 10.68
N GLN A 71 5.05 -12.14 10.93
CA GLN A 71 4.31 -12.48 12.11
C GLN A 71 5.22 -13.11 13.17
N GLN A 72 5.11 -12.59 14.38
CA GLN A 72 5.79 -13.10 15.57
C GLN A 72 4.76 -13.29 16.68
N GLY A 73 4.33 -14.53 16.89
CA GLY A 73 3.22 -14.81 17.81
C GLY A 73 1.89 -14.23 17.30
N ALA A 74 1.27 -13.37 18.09
CA ALA A 74 0.00 -12.70 17.75
C ALA A 74 0.18 -11.41 16.94
N ASP A 75 1.40 -10.85 16.93
CA ASP A 75 1.68 -9.55 16.35
C ASP A 75 2.23 -9.64 14.93
N PHE A 76 2.04 -8.54 14.19
CA PHE A 76 2.62 -8.32 12.86
C PHE A 76 3.58 -7.14 12.91
N ASP A 77 4.85 -7.43 12.67
CA ASP A 77 5.94 -6.47 12.74
C ASP A 77 6.44 -6.12 11.34
N ARG A 78 6.53 -4.82 11.06
CA ARG A 78 7.13 -4.29 9.84
C ARG A 78 8.56 -3.84 10.11
N TYR A 79 9.44 -4.23 9.20
CA TYR A 79 10.84 -3.84 9.13
C TYR A 79 11.11 -3.21 7.78
N GLU A 80 11.95 -2.18 7.78
CA GLU A 80 12.34 -1.45 6.57
C GLU A 80 13.86 -1.40 6.48
N ALA A 81 14.36 -1.38 5.25
CA ALA A 81 15.77 -1.30 4.91
C ALA A 81 15.95 -0.23 3.83
N LEU A 82 16.74 0.78 4.16
CA LEU A 82 17.23 1.77 3.21
C LEU A 82 18.65 1.38 2.80
N PRO A 83 18.96 1.30 1.49
CA PRO A 83 20.26 0.86 1.01
C PRO A 83 21.43 1.63 1.63
N GLY A 84 22.46 0.90 2.08
CA GLY A 84 23.67 1.45 2.68
C GLY A 84 23.49 2.06 4.08
N GLN A 85 22.29 2.02 4.65
CA GLN A 85 22.02 2.56 5.97
C GLN A 85 21.96 1.45 7.03
N PRO A 86 22.23 1.78 8.31
CA PRO A 86 21.93 0.91 9.43
C PRO A 86 20.43 0.57 9.47
N MET A 87 20.11 -0.68 9.81
CA MET A 87 18.72 -1.07 10.03
C MET A 87 18.11 -0.25 11.20
N PRO A 88 16.88 0.28 11.09
CA PRO A 88 16.28 1.09 12.14
C PRO A 88 16.27 0.40 13.51
N THR A 89 16.84 1.07 14.51
CA THR A 89 16.88 0.61 15.91
C THR A 89 15.63 1.04 16.66
N GLY A 90 15.00 0.14 17.43
CA GLY A 90 13.78 0.45 18.20
C GLY A 90 12.73 -0.68 18.16
N GLU A 91 11.53 -0.44 18.67
CA GLU A 91 10.42 -1.36 18.45
C GLU A 91 10.00 -1.35 16.97
N PRO A 92 9.70 -2.52 16.37
CA PRO A 92 9.21 -2.57 15.00
C PRO A 92 7.82 -1.93 14.89
N VAL A 93 7.52 -1.37 13.72
CA VAL A 93 6.20 -0.78 13.44
C VAL A 93 5.17 -1.89 13.40
N LYS A 94 4.11 -1.78 14.20
CA LYS A 94 3.01 -2.77 14.23
C LYS A 94 2.06 -2.54 13.05
N ALA A 95 1.75 -3.61 12.31
CA ALA A 95 0.71 -3.55 11.29
C ALA A 95 -0.68 -3.71 11.93
N ALA A 96 -1.58 -2.76 11.63
CA ALA A 96 -2.92 -2.72 12.22
C ALA A 96 -3.86 -3.86 11.73
N ALA A 97 -3.65 -4.35 10.52
CA ALA A 97 -4.42 -5.45 9.93
C ALA A 97 -3.62 -6.12 8.81
N VAL A 98 -3.84 -7.44 8.66
CA VAL A 98 -3.33 -8.24 7.54
C VAL A 98 -4.51 -8.99 6.94
N ASP A 99 -4.87 -8.64 5.71
CA ASP A 99 -6.07 -9.14 5.06
C ASP A 99 -5.95 -10.62 4.64
N CYS A 100 -4.75 -11.08 4.28
CA CYS A 100 -4.50 -12.44 3.80
C CYS A 100 -3.60 -13.24 4.74
N ARG A 101 -3.98 -14.48 5.05
CA ARG A 101 -3.24 -15.35 6.00
C ARG A 101 -2.09 -16.15 5.39
N GLY A 102 -1.78 -15.97 4.10
CA GLY A 102 -0.68 -16.67 3.43
C GLY A 102 0.65 -16.38 4.13
N ARG A 103 1.38 -17.43 4.49
CA ARG A 103 2.65 -17.35 5.21
C ARG A 103 3.69 -18.28 4.62
N LEU A 104 4.95 -17.91 4.81
CA LEU A 104 6.12 -18.73 4.51
C LEU A 104 7.10 -18.54 5.65
N ALA A 105 7.80 -19.59 6.07
CA ALA A 105 8.90 -19.40 7.01
C ALA A 105 9.90 -18.37 6.45
N PHE A 106 10.29 -17.35 7.23
CA PHE A 106 11.26 -16.35 6.77
C PHE A 106 12.58 -16.99 6.29
N ALA A 107 12.97 -18.13 6.88
CA ALA A 107 14.11 -18.91 6.44
C ALA A 107 14.03 -19.33 4.96
N ALA A 108 12.83 -19.58 4.44
CA ALA A 108 12.58 -19.97 3.05
C ALA A 108 12.49 -18.78 2.07
N LEU A 109 12.62 -17.53 2.55
CA LEU A 109 12.71 -16.37 1.67
C LEU A 109 13.96 -16.47 0.77
N ASP A 110 13.78 -16.48 -0.54
CA ASP A 110 14.85 -16.36 -1.52
C ASP A 110 14.85 -14.97 -2.18
N ALA A 111 15.54 -14.02 -1.55
CA ALA A 111 15.66 -12.65 -2.06
C ALA A 111 16.41 -12.58 -3.41
N ALA A 112 17.28 -13.56 -3.72
CA ALA A 112 17.99 -13.60 -4.99
C ALA A 112 17.06 -13.94 -6.15
N THR A 113 16.11 -14.87 -5.92
CA THR A 113 15.01 -15.11 -6.85
C THR A 113 14.18 -13.85 -7.05
N GLY A 114 13.82 -13.13 -5.99
CA GLY A 114 13.12 -11.84 -6.09
C GLY A 114 13.87 -10.82 -6.98
N ALA A 115 15.17 -10.62 -6.75
CA ALA A 115 15.98 -9.69 -7.53
C ALA A 115 16.07 -10.09 -9.02
N ARG A 116 16.21 -11.38 -9.32
CA ARG A 116 16.19 -11.91 -10.69
C ARG A 116 14.85 -11.64 -11.37
N LEU A 117 13.74 -11.90 -10.68
CA LEU A 117 12.39 -11.69 -11.21
C LEU A 117 12.08 -10.21 -11.42
N LEU A 118 12.56 -9.30 -10.55
CA LEU A 118 12.43 -7.86 -10.78
C LEU A 118 13.15 -7.43 -12.06
N ARG A 119 14.38 -7.91 -12.30
CA ARG A 119 15.10 -7.66 -13.57
C ARG A 119 14.34 -8.20 -14.78
N GLN A 120 13.75 -9.40 -14.67
CA GLN A 120 12.90 -9.96 -15.73
C GLN A 120 11.66 -9.09 -15.99
N ALA A 121 10.99 -8.61 -14.93
CA ALA A 121 9.83 -7.73 -15.05
C ALA A 121 10.19 -6.39 -15.70
N ARG A 122 11.34 -5.80 -15.37
CA ARG A 122 11.88 -4.59 -16.03
C ARG A 122 12.13 -4.82 -17.52
N ALA A 123 12.71 -5.97 -17.89
CA ALA A 123 12.91 -6.33 -19.30
C ALA A 123 11.58 -6.51 -20.05
N ILE A 124 10.59 -7.15 -19.44
CA ILE A 124 9.23 -7.28 -20.00
C ILE A 124 8.60 -5.90 -20.17
N ALA A 125 8.71 -5.02 -19.17
CA ALA A 125 8.14 -3.68 -19.24
C ALA A 125 8.72 -2.89 -20.43
N ALA A 126 10.04 -2.87 -20.55
CA ALA A 126 10.75 -2.20 -21.64
C ALA A 126 10.37 -2.78 -23.01
N ALA A 127 10.28 -4.11 -23.15
CA ALA A 127 9.95 -4.75 -24.42
C ALA A 127 8.51 -4.47 -24.90
N ASN A 128 7.59 -4.15 -24.00
CA ASN A 128 6.17 -4.01 -24.30
C ASN A 128 5.63 -2.58 -24.09
N GLY A 129 6.47 -1.61 -23.72
CA GLY A 129 6.03 -0.21 -23.51
C GLY A 129 5.25 0.02 -22.21
N TYR A 130 5.56 -0.74 -21.16
CA TYR A 130 5.09 -0.46 -19.80
C TYR A 130 6.14 0.33 -19.01
N ASP A 131 5.69 1.01 -17.96
CA ASP A 131 6.54 1.69 -16.99
C ASP A 131 7.45 0.69 -16.27
N GLU A 132 8.67 1.13 -15.96
CA GLU A 132 9.63 0.31 -15.23
C GLU A 132 9.17 0.08 -13.78
N PRO A 133 9.04 -1.17 -13.31
CA PRO A 133 8.67 -1.44 -11.93
C PRO A 133 9.81 -1.11 -10.96
N ALA A 134 9.52 -0.29 -9.97
CA ALA A 134 10.47 0.06 -8.90
C ALA A 134 10.71 -1.10 -7.92
N THR A 135 9.71 -1.98 -7.73
CA THR A 135 9.76 -3.06 -6.74
C THR A 135 9.07 -4.34 -7.23
N ILE A 136 9.44 -5.47 -6.62
CA ILE A 136 8.71 -6.73 -6.66
C ILE A 136 8.24 -7.11 -5.25
N THR A 137 7.09 -7.77 -5.14
CA THR A 137 6.52 -8.16 -3.84
C THR A 137 6.30 -9.66 -3.76
N LEU A 138 6.78 -10.33 -2.71
CA LEU A 138 6.39 -11.69 -2.32
C LEU A 138 5.29 -11.58 -1.26
N SER A 139 4.08 -12.03 -1.57
CA SER A 139 2.95 -12.04 -0.63
C SER A 139 1.90 -13.04 -1.08
N ALA A 140 0.84 -13.22 -0.30
CA ALA A 140 -0.39 -13.82 -0.83
C ALA A 140 -0.88 -13.02 -2.06
N GLY A 141 -1.45 -13.72 -3.04
CA GLY A 141 -2.06 -13.08 -4.21
C GLY A 141 -3.23 -12.17 -3.84
N MET A 142 -3.69 -11.35 -4.79
CA MET A 142 -4.73 -10.33 -4.54
C MET A 142 -6.07 -10.89 -4.03
N MET A 143 -6.36 -12.16 -4.30
CA MET A 143 -7.54 -12.88 -3.81
C MET A 143 -7.23 -13.75 -2.58
N CYS A 144 -6.19 -13.41 -1.81
CA CYS A 144 -5.65 -14.22 -0.71
C CYS A 144 -5.35 -15.68 -1.09
N GLU A 145 -4.97 -15.90 -2.34
CA GLU A 145 -4.55 -17.20 -2.88
C GLU A 145 -3.12 -17.56 -2.44
N ALA A 146 -2.46 -18.44 -3.21
CA ALA A 146 -1.11 -18.90 -2.91
C ALA A 146 -0.10 -17.74 -2.79
N MET A 147 0.88 -17.92 -1.92
CA MET A 147 2.01 -16.99 -1.81
C MET A 147 2.86 -17.04 -3.09
N GLY A 148 3.32 -15.89 -3.56
CA GLY A 148 4.22 -15.81 -4.70
C GLY A 148 4.75 -14.39 -4.95
N TRP A 149 5.75 -14.31 -5.81
CA TRP A 149 6.31 -13.05 -6.28
C TRP A 149 5.37 -12.42 -7.29
N ARG A 150 5.15 -11.11 -7.20
CA ARG A 150 4.26 -10.38 -8.10
C ARG A 150 4.76 -8.98 -8.44
N VAL A 151 4.45 -8.58 -9.66
CA VAL A 151 4.61 -7.22 -10.19
C VAL A 151 3.36 -6.86 -10.99
N VAL A 152 2.86 -5.64 -10.82
CA VAL A 152 1.86 -5.05 -11.73
C VAL A 152 2.57 -3.96 -12.51
N LEU A 153 2.58 -4.11 -13.83
CA LEU A 153 3.12 -3.14 -14.77
C LEU A 153 1.98 -2.29 -15.32
N THR A 154 2.19 -0.98 -15.42
CA THR A 154 1.24 0.00 -16.00
C THR A 154 1.76 0.50 -17.33
N GLY A 155 0.88 0.67 -18.31
CA GLY A 155 1.28 1.16 -19.64
C GLY A 155 1.78 2.59 -19.56
N ALA A 156 2.84 2.91 -20.31
CA ALA A 156 3.38 4.26 -20.35
C ALA A 156 2.31 5.24 -20.88
N GLY A 157 1.84 6.13 -20.01
CA GLY A 157 0.76 7.08 -20.32
C GLY A 157 -0.66 6.48 -20.33
N ASN A 158 -0.83 5.17 -20.09
CA ASN A 158 -2.13 4.52 -19.97
C ASN A 158 -2.18 3.60 -18.73
N LEU A 159 -2.66 4.13 -17.62
CA LEU A 159 -2.77 3.41 -16.35
C LEU A 159 -3.78 2.25 -16.37
N GLU A 160 -4.68 2.22 -17.36
CA GLU A 160 -5.66 1.15 -17.56
C GLU A 160 -5.04 -0.08 -18.26
N ALA A 161 -3.96 0.11 -19.02
CA ALA A 161 -3.19 -1.00 -19.56
C ALA A 161 -2.36 -1.62 -18.44
N GLN A 162 -2.83 -2.76 -17.91
CA GLN A 162 -2.17 -3.43 -16.79
C GLN A 162 -1.69 -4.82 -17.17
N LEU A 163 -0.44 -5.13 -16.83
CA LEU A 163 0.13 -6.46 -16.97
C LEU A 163 0.55 -6.98 -15.59
N HIS A 164 -0.18 -7.98 -15.10
CA HIS A 164 0.12 -8.64 -13.83
C HIS A 164 0.98 -9.87 -14.08
N LEU A 165 2.17 -9.87 -13.48
CA LEU A 165 3.10 -10.99 -13.49
C LEU A 165 3.12 -11.65 -12.12
N PHE A 166 3.02 -12.97 -12.08
CA PHE A 166 3.05 -13.77 -10.86
C PHE A 166 3.99 -14.97 -11.01
N TRP A 167 4.80 -15.25 -10.01
CA TRP A 167 5.62 -16.45 -9.91
C TRP A 167 5.42 -17.10 -8.54
N PRO A 168 5.49 -18.44 -8.44
CA PRO A 168 5.59 -19.10 -7.15
C PRO A 168 6.84 -18.66 -6.37
N PRO A 169 6.94 -18.91 -5.05
CA PRO A 169 8.03 -18.38 -4.22
C PRO A 169 9.44 -18.82 -4.68
N ASP A 170 9.55 -19.99 -5.30
CA ASP A 170 10.79 -20.53 -5.87
C ASP A 170 11.16 -19.90 -7.24
N GLY A 171 10.30 -19.04 -7.78
CA GLY A 171 10.50 -18.41 -9.09
C GLY A 171 10.35 -19.36 -10.28
N SER A 172 9.73 -20.53 -10.07
CA SER A 172 9.36 -21.46 -11.13
C SER A 172 8.29 -20.86 -12.06
N ARG A 173 7.77 -21.66 -13.01
CA ARG A 173 6.96 -21.19 -14.16
C ARG A 173 5.88 -20.18 -13.75
N GLY A 174 6.13 -18.91 -14.10
CA GLY A 174 5.23 -17.81 -13.80
C GLY A 174 3.98 -17.79 -14.68
N LYS A 175 3.02 -16.98 -14.27
CA LYS A 175 1.78 -16.68 -14.99
C LYS A 175 1.76 -15.18 -15.26
N ALA A 176 1.29 -14.81 -16.45
CA ALA A 176 1.03 -13.42 -16.78
C ALA A 176 -0.42 -13.24 -17.20
N ARG A 177 -1.01 -12.12 -16.79
CA ARG A 177 -2.35 -11.72 -17.22
C ARG A 177 -2.34 -10.24 -17.57
N GLU A 178 -2.83 -9.94 -18.75
CA GLU A 178 -3.04 -8.57 -19.22
C GLU A 178 -4.51 -8.20 -19.06
N PHE A 179 -4.78 -7.01 -18.54
CA PHE A 179 -6.10 -6.41 -18.59
C PHE A 179 -6.16 -5.47 -19.79
N SER A 180 -7.02 -5.80 -20.75
CA SER A 180 -7.23 -4.99 -21.96
C SER A 180 -8.64 -5.23 -22.48
N ALA A 181 -9.31 -4.18 -22.99
CA ALA A 181 -10.66 -4.27 -23.55
C ALA A 181 -11.65 -4.99 -22.61
N ASP A 182 -11.70 -4.54 -21.34
CA ASP A 182 -12.61 -5.05 -20.30
C ASP A 182 -12.45 -6.54 -19.90
N ALA A 183 -11.34 -7.18 -20.27
CA ALA A 183 -11.12 -8.59 -19.97
C ALA A 183 -9.67 -8.91 -19.60
N TRP A 184 -9.51 -9.96 -18.78
CA TRP A 184 -8.23 -10.54 -18.45
C TRP A 184 -7.81 -11.59 -19.48
N HIS A 185 -6.66 -11.39 -20.09
CA HIS A 185 -6.08 -12.29 -21.08
C HIS A 185 -4.84 -12.96 -20.50
N THR A 186 -4.76 -14.29 -20.60
CA THR A 186 -3.53 -14.99 -20.20
C THR A 186 -2.44 -14.72 -21.22
N ARG A 187 -1.24 -14.40 -20.74
CA ARG A 187 -0.06 -14.16 -21.56
C ARG A 187 1.04 -15.15 -21.19
N ASP A 188 1.85 -15.49 -22.18
CA ASP A 188 3.03 -16.32 -21.99
C ASP A 188 4.25 -15.42 -21.69
N ILE A 189 4.98 -15.72 -20.61
CA ILE A 189 6.11 -14.89 -20.16
C ILE A 189 7.26 -14.88 -21.18
N ALA A 190 7.50 -15.98 -21.89
CA ALA A 190 8.56 -16.00 -22.91
C ALA A 190 8.20 -15.09 -24.08
N ARG A 191 6.93 -15.10 -24.51
CA ARG A 191 6.43 -14.16 -25.52
C ARG A 191 6.47 -12.71 -25.07
N LEU A 192 6.21 -12.44 -23.79
CA LEU A 192 6.32 -11.09 -23.25
C LEU A 192 7.76 -10.56 -23.30
N LEU A 193 8.77 -11.40 -23.08
CA LEU A 193 10.18 -11.00 -23.26
C LEU A 193 10.52 -10.63 -24.71
N GLU A 194 9.75 -11.13 -25.68
CA GLU A 194 9.87 -10.80 -27.11
C GLU A 194 9.07 -9.55 -27.52
N GLY A 195 8.36 -8.89 -26.58
CA GLY A 195 7.53 -7.72 -26.89
C GLY A 195 6.15 -8.05 -27.48
N ALA A 196 5.64 -9.27 -27.26
CA ALA A 196 4.42 -9.76 -27.93
C ALA A 196 3.08 -9.22 -27.38
N ALA A 197 3.09 -8.34 -26.36
CA ALA A 197 1.89 -7.70 -25.84
C ALA A 197 2.14 -6.21 -25.57
N PRO A 198 2.25 -5.37 -26.62
CA PRO A 198 2.44 -3.94 -26.46
C PRO A 198 1.32 -3.31 -25.63
N ALA A 199 1.67 -2.45 -24.68
CA ALA A 199 0.71 -1.71 -23.89
C ALA A 199 -0.23 -0.91 -24.80
N ALA A 200 -1.54 -1.03 -24.56
CA ALA A 200 -2.52 -0.28 -25.32
C ALA A 200 -2.30 1.23 -25.13
N PRO A 201 -2.30 2.03 -26.21
CA PRO A 201 -2.19 3.47 -26.09
C PRO A 201 -3.36 4.02 -25.28
N ALA A 202 -3.13 5.12 -24.55
CA ALA A 202 -4.21 5.80 -23.84
C ALA A 202 -5.29 6.23 -24.84
N ALA A 203 -6.55 6.00 -24.49
CA ALA A 203 -7.64 6.60 -25.23
C ALA A 203 -7.48 8.13 -25.18
N PRO A 204 -7.78 8.86 -26.27
CA PRO A 204 -7.81 10.30 -26.24
C PRO A 204 -8.74 10.76 -25.10
N VAL A 205 -8.21 11.54 -24.16
CA VAL A 205 -9.03 12.15 -23.12
C VAL A 205 -9.96 13.12 -23.83
N ALA A 206 -11.27 12.83 -23.80
CA ALA A 206 -12.27 13.77 -24.30
C ALA A 206 -12.07 15.11 -23.58
N ALA A 207 -12.12 16.22 -24.33
CA ALA A 207 -12.00 17.54 -23.73
C ALA A 207 -13.00 17.65 -22.56
N PRO A 208 -12.60 18.22 -21.42
CA PRO A 208 -13.48 18.31 -20.26
C PRO A 208 -14.81 18.93 -20.68
N VAL A 209 -15.92 18.26 -20.36
CA VAL A 209 -17.22 18.90 -20.49
C VAL A 209 -17.28 19.95 -19.40
N GLU A 210 -17.10 21.21 -19.79
CA GLU A 210 -17.14 22.35 -18.88
C GLU A 210 -18.53 22.96 -18.87
N LEU A 211 -19.08 23.10 -17.68
CA LEU A 211 -20.31 23.83 -17.45
C LEU A 211 -19.97 25.10 -16.68
N ALA A 212 -20.48 26.23 -17.17
CA ALA A 212 -20.23 27.53 -16.56
C ALA A 212 -20.56 27.52 -15.07
N GLY A 213 -19.68 28.12 -14.27
CA GLY A 213 -19.88 28.31 -12.84
C GLY A 213 -21.10 29.18 -12.55
N ASP A 214 -21.62 29.07 -11.33
CA ASP A 214 -22.70 29.93 -10.83
C ASP A 214 -22.18 31.22 -10.18
N GLY A 215 -20.86 31.44 -10.22
CA GLY A 215 -20.19 32.65 -9.73
C GLY A 215 -20.11 32.77 -8.21
N ARG A 216 -20.40 31.69 -7.47
CA ARG A 216 -20.36 31.67 -6.00
C ARG A 216 -19.02 31.12 -5.49
N THR A 217 -18.39 31.82 -4.56
CA THR A 217 -17.23 31.28 -3.83
C THR A 217 -17.66 30.17 -2.88
N ARG A 218 -16.97 29.03 -2.92
CA ARG A 218 -17.25 27.85 -2.10
C ARG A 218 -16.25 27.65 -0.97
N ASP A 219 -16.77 27.14 0.14
CA ASP A 219 -16.00 26.52 1.22
C ASP A 219 -16.49 25.08 1.38
N PHE A 220 -15.86 24.16 0.65
CA PHE A 220 -16.27 22.76 0.61
C PHE A 220 -16.12 22.05 1.97
N LEU A 221 -15.27 22.55 2.87
CA LEU A 221 -15.13 21.99 4.21
C LEU A 221 -16.37 22.29 5.08
N ARG A 222 -17.18 23.27 4.70
CA ARG A 222 -18.43 23.64 5.38
C ARG A 222 -19.68 23.07 4.73
N ASP A 223 -19.74 23.03 3.41
CA ASP A 223 -20.91 22.51 2.71
C ASP A 223 -20.55 22.01 1.30
N ILE A 224 -20.99 20.80 1.00
CA ILE A 224 -20.93 20.18 -0.34
C ILE A 224 -22.31 19.76 -0.85
N ALA A 225 -23.36 19.85 -0.02
CA ALA A 225 -24.68 19.30 -0.33
C ALA A 225 -25.32 20.02 -1.51
N GLY A 226 -25.16 21.34 -1.58
CA GLY A 226 -25.60 22.17 -2.71
C GLY A 226 -24.94 21.78 -4.03
N ASP A 227 -23.63 21.54 -4.03
CA ASP A 227 -22.89 21.17 -5.24
C ASP A 227 -23.18 19.74 -5.71
N LEU A 228 -23.33 18.81 -4.77
CA LEU A 228 -23.83 17.48 -5.11
C LEU A 228 -25.23 17.59 -5.72
N ALA A 229 -26.13 18.42 -5.19
CA ALA A 229 -27.47 18.61 -5.75
C ALA A 229 -27.45 19.20 -7.17
N ARG A 230 -26.56 20.18 -7.43
CA ARG A 230 -26.32 20.73 -8.77
C ARG A 230 -25.83 19.65 -9.75
N LEU A 231 -24.84 18.86 -9.33
CA LEU A 231 -24.34 17.74 -10.15
C LEU A 231 -25.45 16.73 -10.47
N GLN A 232 -26.28 16.38 -9.48
CA GLN A 232 -27.42 15.48 -9.69
C GLN A 232 -28.44 16.04 -10.68
N ALA A 233 -28.78 17.32 -10.56
CA ALA A 233 -29.70 17.99 -11.47
C ALA A 233 -29.16 18.00 -12.91
N GLN A 234 -27.85 18.22 -13.07
CA GLN A 234 -27.19 18.24 -14.37
C GLN A 234 -27.20 16.87 -15.05
N LEU A 235 -26.97 15.79 -14.29
CA LEU A 235 -26.92 14.44 -14.83
C LEU A 235 -28.32 13.82 -15.03
N GLY A 236 -29.36 14.39 -14.41
CA GLY A 236 -30.74 13.94 -14.56
C GLY A 236 -31.02 12.57 -13.93
N ALA A 237 -30.11 12.04 -13.10
CA ALA A 237 -30.22 10.74 -12.46
C ALA A 237 -29.68 10.77 -11.03
N GLU A 238 -30.09 9.81 -10.19
CA GLU A 238 -29.53 9.68 -8.83
C GLU A 238 -28.03 9.39 -8.90
N LEU A 239 -27.25 10.04 -8.03
CA LEU A 239 -25.80 9.89 -8.00
C LEU A 239 -25.39 8.57 -7.33
N ALA A 240 -24.84 7.65 -8.12
CA ALA A 240 -24.28 6.39 -7.66
C ALA A 240 -22.79 6.58 -7.29
N PHE A 241 -22.51 7.01 -6.07
CA PHE A 241 -21.16 7.38 -5.65
C PHE A 241 -20.24 6.16 -5.48
N LYS A 242 -19.04 6.23 -6.07
CA LYS A 242 -17.89 5.38 -5.72
C LYS A 242 -17.02 6.05 -4.66
N ARG A 243 -16.78 7.34 -4.81
CA ARG A 243 -16.00 8.17 -3.89
C ARG A 243 -16.47 9.62 -3.98
N ILE A 244 -16.41 10.32 -2.85
CA ILE A 244 -16.46 11.77 -2.79
C ILE A 244 -15.17 12.22 -2.11
N GLY A 245 -14.45 13.17 -2.68
CA GLY A 245 -13.25 13.78 -2.11
C GLY A 245 -13.41 15.30 -2.12
N PHE A 246 -12.98 16.00 -1.07
CA PHE A 246 -13.01 17.46 -1.07
C PHE A 246 -12.01 18.06 -0.11
N ASP A 247 -11.47 19.20 -0.50
CA ASP A 247 -10.57 20.03 0.27
C ASP A 247 -10.99 21.50 0.19
N ALA A 248 -10.14 22.43 0.64
CA ALA A 248 -10.46 23.84 0.58
C ALA A 248 -10.60 24.40 -0.85
N GLN A 249 -10.13 23.69 -1.89
CA GLN A 249 -10.02 24.16 -3.28
C GLN A 249 -11.00 23.49 -4.23
N GLN A 250 -11.37 22.24 -3.98
CA GLN A 250 -12.13 21.45 -4.94
C GLN A 250 -12.98 20.37 -4.26
N LEU A 251 -14.11 20.07 -4.91
CA LEU A 251 -14.89 18.86 -4.70
C LEU A 251 -14.70 17.93 -5.90
N SER A 252 -14.34 16.67 -5.64
CA SER A 252 -14.21 15.59 -6.61
C SER A 252 -15.25 14.50 -6.32
N VAL A 253 -15.98 14.06 -7.34
CA VAL A 253 -17.05 13.08 -7.22
C VAL A 253 -16.86 11.99 -8.27
N ASP A 254 -16.58 10.77 -7.81
CA ASP A 254 -16.51 9.58 -8.65
C ASP A 254 -17.89 8.90 -8.67
N LEU A 255 -18.49 8.79 -9.86
CA LEU A 255 -19.81 8.20 -10.09
C LEU A 255 -19.71 6.94 -10.94
N LEU A 256 -20.47 5.90 -10.59
CA LEU A 256 -20.63 4.70 -11.40
C LEU A 256 -21.71 4.92 -12.46
N GLN A 257 -21.37 4.69 -13.73
CA GLN A 257 -22.15 5.10 -14.91
C GLN A 257 -23.16 4.04 -15.42
N ASP A 258 -23.12 2.80 -14.94
CA ASP A 258 -24.01 1.73 -15.41
C ASP A 258 -24.45 0.75 -14.29
N ALA A 259 -25.51 -0.01 -14.55
CA ALA A 259 -26.06 -1.00 -13.61
C ALA A 259 -25.09 -2.12 -13.23
N ARG A 260 -24.03 -2.32 -14.02
CA ARG A 260 -22.96 -3.30 -13.77
C ARG A 260 -21.71 -2.68 -13.15
N ALA A 261 -21.72 -1.37 -12.92
CA ALA A 261 -20.68 -0.60 -12.27
C ALA A 261 -19.27 -0.81 -12.88
N LYS A 262 -19.22 -0.82 -14.22
CA LYS A 262 -17.99 -1.05 -15.00
C LYS A 262 -17.27 0.21 -15.42
N ARG A 263 -17.92 1.38 -15.36
CA ARG A 263 -17.31 2.67 -15.70
C ARG A 263 -17.50 3.68 -14.58
N VAL A 264 -16.45 4.46 -14.32
CA VAL A 264 -16.43 5.57 -13.37
C VAL A 264 -16.25 6.87 -14.13
N SER A 265 -17.11 7.84 -13.89
CA SER A 265 -16.87 9.23 -14.27
C SER A 265 -16.43 10.03 -13.06
N THR A 266 -15.32 10.76 -13.17
CA THR A 266 -14.88 11.71 -12.13
C THR A 266 -15.30 13.12 -12.53
N TRP A 267 -16.11 13.74 -11.68
CA TRP A 267 -16.56 15.13 -11.81
C TRP A 267 -15.86 16.02 -10.79
N LEU A 268 -15.40 17.18 -11.23
CA LEU A 268 -14.78 18.18 -10.37
C LEU A 268 -15.66 19.43 -10.29
N VAL A 269 -15.75 20.00 -9.09
CA VAL A 269 -16.33 21.32 -8.82
C VAL A 269 -15.25 22.19 -8.21
N ASP A 270 -14.88 23.26 -8.91
CA ASP A 270 -13.91 24.23 -8.38
C ASP A 270 -14.58 25.29 -7.48
N ARG A 271 -13.74 26.18 -6.92
CA ARG A 271 -14.19 27.25 -6.01
C ARG A 271 -15.22 28.20 -6.62
N ASP A 272 -15.23 28.38 -7.93
CA ASP A 272 -16.15 29.26 -8.65
C ASP A 272 -17.45 28.53 -9.07
N GLY A 273 -17.53 27.24 -8.75
CA GLY A 273 -18.67 26.39 -9.03
C GLY A 273 -18.71 25.80 -10.41
N LYS A 274 -17.62 25.93 -11.17
CA LYS A 274 -17.48 25.31 -12.48
C LYS A 274 -17.50 23.80 -12.28
N LEU A 275 -18.44 23.15 -12.96
CA LEU A 275 -18.53 21.70 -13.01
C LEU A 275 -17.77 21.23 -14.25
N SER A 276 -16.86 20.28 -14.06
CA SER A 276 -16.11 19.67 -15.16
C SER A 276 -16.13 18.16 -15.06
N LEU A 277 -16.44 17.49 -16.17
CA LEU A 277 -16.12 16.07 -16.31
C LEU A 277 -14.60 15.97 -16.54
N TRP A 278 -13.87 15.47 -15.55
CA TRP A 278 -12.42 15.38 -15.62
C TRP A 278 -11.96 14.15 -16.40
N ARG A 279 -12.56 12.99 -16.13
CA ARG A 279 -12.28 11.76 -16.84
C ARG A 279 -13.43 10.78 -16.75
N GLU A 280 -13.45 9.87 -17.71
CA GLU A 280 -14.14 8.59 -17.60
C GLU A 280 -13.11 7.48 -17.70
N ALA A 281 -13.20 6.49 -16.83
CA ALA A 281 -12.30 5.34 -16.79
C ALA A 281 -13.09 4.07 -16.51
N ASP A 282 -12.49 2.92 -16.81
CA ASP A 282 -13.05 1.65 -16.39
C ASP A 282 -12.93 1.51 -14.87
N ALA A 283 -13.96 0.94 -14.26
CA ALA A 283 -13.98 0.73 -12.83
C ALA A 283 -13.01 -0.40 -12.50
N ILE A 284 -11.95 -0.11 -11.73
CA ILE A 284 -10.99 -1.11 -11.27
C ILE A 284 -11.74 -2.32 -10.70
N ALA A 285 -11.53 -3.50 -11.29
CA ALA A 285 -12.31 -4.71 -11.00
C ALA A 285 -12.25 -5.16 -9.53
N PHE A 286 -11.22 -4.72 -8.79
CA PHE A 286 -10.98 -5.09 -7.40
C PHE A 286 -11.74 -4.24 -6.37
N ASP A 287 -12.40 -3.14 -6.77
CA ASP A 287 -13.02 -2.16 -5.86
C ASP A 287 -14.47 -2.49 -5.44
N CYS A 288 -14.95 -3.73 -5.67
CA CYS A 288 -16.34 -4.17 -5.43
C CYS A 288 -17.43 -3.43 -6.23
N ASN A 289 -17.11 -2.24 -6.74
CA ASN A 289 -17.92 -1.34 -7.55
C ASN A 289 -19.35 -1.20 -7.05
N ARG A 290 -19.54 -1.26 -5.73
CA ARG A 290 -20.84 -1.09 -5.09
C ARG A 290 -21.07 0.41 -4.83
N PRO A 291 -22.04 1.06 -5.49
CA PRO A 291 -22.30 2.47 -5.23
C PRO A 291 -22.82 2.67 -3.81
N PHE A 292 -22.59 3.84 -3.24
CA PHE A 292 -23.36 4.36 -2.11
C PHE A 292 -24.13 5.61 -2.56
N THR A 293 -25.18 5.96 -1.83
CA THR A 293 -25.99 7.16 -2.10
C THR A 293 -25.95 8.10 -0.89
N ARG A 294 -26.58 9.27 -1.01
CA ARG A 294 -26.68 10.22 0.12
C ARG A 294 -27.42 9.66 1.32
N ASN A 295 -28.20 8.60 1.14
CA ASN A 295 -28.97 7.97 2.21
C ASN A 295 -28.15 6.96 3.03
N ASP A 296 -26.97 6.55 2.54
CA ASP A 296 -26.11 5.58 3.23
C ASP A 296 -25.26 6.20 4.35
N PHE A 297 -25.21 7.53 4.46
CA PHE A 297 -24.44 8.28 5.45
C PHE A 297 -25.24 9.53 5.90
N PRO A 298 -25.16 9.97 7.17
CA PRO A 298 -25.80 11.20 7.61
C PRO A 298 -25.08 12.45 7.06
N PHE A 299 -25.25 12.75 5.77
CA PHE A 299 -24.61 13.88 5.08
C PHE A 299 -24.83 15.23 5.78
N ALA A 300 -25.99 15.40 6.44
CA ALA A 300 -26.28 16.61 7.23
C ALA A 300 -25.31 16.83 8.41
N GLN A 301 -24.65 15.78 8.90
CA GLN A 301 -23.68 15.85 10.00
C GLN A 301 -22.24 16.04 9.51
N LEU A 302 -21.99 15.90 8.20
CA LEU A 302 -20.64 15.93 7.63
C LEU A 302 -19.86 17.20 8.01
N PRO A 303 -20.42 18.43 7.92
CA PRO A 303 -19.68 19.64 8.29
C PRO A 303 -19.21 19.64 9.74
N THR A 304 -20.06 19.16 10.65
CA THR A 304 -19.74 19.07 12.08
C THR A 304 -18.62 18.06 12.34
N LEU A 305 -18.65 16.91 11.67
CA LEU A 305 -17.61 15.88 11.81
C LEU A 305 -16.26 16.39 11.27
N VAL A 306 -16.27 17.01 10.09
CA VAL A 306 -15.06 17.58 9.47
C VAL A 306 -14.46 18.68 10.35
N ALA A 307 -15.28 19.59 10.87
CA ALA A 307 -14.81 20.68 11.73
C ALA A 307 -14.25 20.18 13.09
N ALA A 308 -14.78 19.07 13.62
CA ALA A 308 -14.33 18.50 14.89
C ALA A 308 -13.04 17.67 14.76
N ALA A 309 -12.75 17.12 13.57
CA ALA A 309 -11.68 16.15 13.36
C ALA A 309 -10.29 16.61 13.86
N PRO A 310 -9.82 17.86 13.62
CA PRO A 310 -8.52 18.28 14.13
C PRO A 310 -8.37 18.19 15.65
N GLY A 311 -9.46 18.44 16.40
CA GLY A 311 -9.46 18.37 17.85
C GLY A 311 -9.45 16.96 18.43
N LEU A 312 -9.61 15.91 17.61
CA LEU A 312 -9.64 14.52 18.06
C LEU A 312 -8.26 13.86 18.13
N ILE A 313 -7.23 14.50 17.56
CA ILE A 313 -5.86 14.03 17.65
C ILE A 313 -5.13 14.90 18.66
N GLU A 314 -5.15 14.49 19.93
CA GLU A 314 -4.55 15.25 21.05
C GLU A 314 -3.07 15.55 20.84
N ALA A 315 -2.35 14.68 20.13
CA ALA A 315 -0.95 14.87 19.78
C ALA A 315 -0.74 16.00 18.76
N MET A 316 -1.79 16.53 18.14
CA MET A 316 -1.75 17.54 17.07
C MET A 316 -2.64 18.78 17.34
N PRO A 317 -2.45 19.53 18.45
CA PRO A 317 -3.31 20.68 18.84
C PRO A 317 -3.43 21.83 17.83
N GLY A 318 -2.59 21.88 16.79
CA GLY A 318 -2.63 22.91 15.74
C GLY A 318 -3.09 22.39 14.38
N ALA A 319 -3.64 21.18 14.32
CA ALA A 319 -4.00 20.56 13.06
C ALA A 319 -5.13 21.31 12.34
N VAL A 320 -5.04 21.28 11.01
CA VAL A 320 -6.08 21.77 10.10
C VAL A 320 -6.48 20.67 9.15
N VAL A 321 -7.73 20.68 8.69
CA VAL A 321 -8.21 19.73 7.68
C VAL A 321 -7.50 19.99 6.36
N LYS A 322 -6.96 18.93 5.75
CA LYS A 322 -6.31 18.97 4.45
C LYS A 322 -7.15 18.37 3.35
N ASP A 323 -7.72 17.20 3.60
CA ASP A 323 -8.55 16.47 2.65
C ASP A 323 -9.63 15.70 3.40
N VAL A 324 -10.79 15.54 2.77
CA VAL A 324 -11.87 14.70 3.26
C VAL A 324 -12.27 13.73 2.16
N ALA A 325 -12.31 12.44 2.47
CA ALA A 325 -12.75 11.41 1.55
C ALA A 325 -13.89 10.57 2.14
N ILE A 326 -14.97 10.41 1.37
CA ILE A 326 -16.06 9.49 1.66
C ILE A 326 -15.96 8.33 0.68
N ARG A 327 -15.74 7.13 1.20
CA ARG A 327 -15.63 5.90 0.42
C ARG A 327 -15.96 4.68 1.28
N ARG A 328 -16.26 3.54 0.65
CA ARG A 328 -16.48 2.30 1.40
C ARG A 328 -15.22 1.88 2.14
N SER A 329 -15.38 1.43 3.38
CA SER A 329 -14.28 0.86 4.17
C SER A 329 -13.87 -0.51 3.64
N GLY A 330 -12.57 -0.78 3.60
CA GLY A 330 -12.03 -1.97 2.95
C GLY A 330 -12.48 -2.09 1.47
N LEU A 331 -12.60 -3.31 0.96
CA LEU A 331 -12.99 -3.55 -0.44
C LEU A 331 -14.50 -3.36 -0.70
N CYS A 332 -15.38 -3.74 0.25
CA CYS A 332 -16.85 -3.77 0.05
C CYS A 332 -17.67 -3.26 1.26
N GLY A 333 -17.03 -2.62 2.25
CA GLY A 333 -17.66 -2.25 3.51
C GLY A 333 -18.72 -1.15 3.40
N LYS A 334 -19.17 -0.67 4.55
CA LYS A 334 -20.07 0.49 4.61
C LYS A 334 -19.28 1.78 4.30
N PRO A 335 -19.92 2.86 3.80
CA PRO A 335 -19.23 4.11 3.55
C PRO A 335 -18.72 4.72 4.86
N HIS A 336 -17.46 5.11 4.87
CA HIS A 336 -16.79 5.79 5.98
C HIS A 336 -16.32 7.17 5.51
N VAL A 337 -16.18 8.10 6.47
CA VAL A 337 -15.57 9.40 6.25
C VAL A 337 -14.15 9.37 6.79
N TYR A 338 -13.19 9.70 5.95
CA TYR A 338 -11.79 9.85 6.27
C TYR A 338 -11.46 11.33 6.21
N VAL A 339 -11.02 11.90 7.32
CA VAL A 339 -10.57 13.28 7.41
C VAL A 339 -9.07 13.28 7.66
N GLN A 340 -8.31 13.74 6.67
CA GLN A 340 -6.88 13.97 6.82
C GLN A 340 -6.66 15.35 7.43
N VAL A 341 -5.87 15.39 8.48
CA VAL A 341 -5.46 16.62 9.15
C VAL A 341 -3.94 16.75 9.12
N GLU A 342 -3.44 17.98 9.13
CA GLU A 342 -2.00 18.26 9.11
C GLU A 342 -1.68 19.41 10.06
N ASP A 343 -0.55 19.30 10.74
CA ASP A 343 0.12 20.41 11.41
C ASP A 343 1.62 20.41 11.10
N ALA A 344 2.40 21.26 11.78
CA ALA A 344 3.84 21.37 11.56
C ALA A 344 4.64 20.08 11.85
N ARG A 345 4.04 19.06 12.49
CA ARG A 345 4.70 17.79 12.87
C ARG A 345 4.40 16.66 11.90
N GLY A 346 3.39 16.79 11.03
CA GLY A 346 3.04 15.77 10.04
C GLY A 346 1.53 15.61 9.85
N TYR A 347 1.13 14.40 9.50
CA TYR A 347 -0.25 14.06 9.13
C TYR A 347 -0.94 13.22 10.20
N GLY A 348 -2.24 13.42 10.34
CA GLY A 348 -3.13 12.58 11.12
C GLY A 348 -4.36 12.21 10.31
N ASN A 349 -4.98 11.09 10.68
CA ASN A 349 -6.23 10.65 10.08
C ASN A 349 -7.29 10.40 11.14
N VAL A 350 -8.48 10.91 10.87
CA VAL A 350 -9.69 10.65 11.64
C VAL A 350 -10.67 9.89 10.75
N GLU A 351 -11.27 8.83 11.29
CA GLU A 351 -12.21 7.99 10.57
C GLU A 351 -13.55 7.92 11.31
N TYR A 352 -14.64 8.11 10.57
CA TYR A 352 -16.00 7.93 11.07
C TYR A 352 -16.74 6.85 10.28
N ASP A 353 -17.53 6.03 10.96
CA ASP A 353 -18.36 4.99 10.34
C ASP A 353 -19.59 5.58 9.61
N GLN A 354 -20.39 4.72 8.98
CA GLN A 354 -21.59 5.13 8.24
C GLN A 354 -22.67 5.82 9.07
N ARG A 355 -22.54 5.81 10.40
CA ARG A 355 -23.45 6.48 11.35
C ARG A 355 -22.83 7.76 11.93
N GLY A 356 -21.65 8.17 11.46
CA GLY A 356 -20.91 9.32 11.98
C GLY A 356 -20.20 9.04 13.31
N ARG A 357 -20.04 7.78 13.72
CA ARG A 357 -19.35 7.44 14.98
C ARG A 357 -17.86 7.35 14.74
N LEU A 358 -17.07 7.89 15.66
CA LEU A 358 -15.62 7.82 15.62
C LEU A 358 -15.15 6.35 15.63
N VAL A 359 -14.33 5.98 14.64
CA VAL A 359 -13.70 4.67 14.50
C VAL A 359 -12.23 4.75 14.90
N SER A 360 -11.50 5.76 14.39
CA SER A 360 -10.10 5.97 14.72
C SER A 360 -9.72 7.45 14.63
N ALA A 361 -8.73 7.86 15.42
CA ALA A 361 -8.06 9.16 15.34
C ALA A 361 -6.59 8.95 15.71
N ARG A 362 -5.67 9.07 14.74
CA ARG A 362 -4.26 8.75 14.94
C ARG A 362 -3.33 9.55 14.05
N VAL A 363 -2.14 9.82 14.56
CA VAL A 363 -1.00 10.31 13.77
C VAL A 363 -0.55 9.20 12.80
N GLN A 364 -0.11 9.58 11.61
CA GLN A 364 0.44 8.67 10.60
C GLN A 364 1.95 8.73 10.48
#